data_AF-A0A2T9WV43-F1
#
_entry.id   AF-A0A2T9WV43-F1
#
_cell.length_a   1.000
_cell.length_b   1.000
_cell.length_c   1.000
_cell.angle_alpha   90.00
_cell.angle_beta   90.00
_cell.angle_gamma   90.00
#
_symmetry.space_group_name_H-M   'P 1'
#
loop_
_entity.id
_entity.type
_entity.pdbx_description
1 polymer ?
#
loop_
_entity_poly.entity_id
_entity_poly.type
_entity_poly.pdbx_seq_one_letter_code
_entity_poly.pdbx_strand_id
1 'polypeptide(L)'
;MVLDDIQQKSQEEYKGGLDEILQFGDILAEARREHLMKIAKILLQAVAMRIFDGEIWELYIPLNEKTGETYIYLEGIARSQMPIFREKSYIGRVVYDFRGIVSIKDDKLKLELIRGRALREETYSNREKMEKDEYERQKTGLSYLGKLSKMDEMLSRAIQHLEGKLYVKGVGERKRIDLEYNVLTGNLKIDLCGDAIREVPEDTYRNTLYSLINDYRYPIERKCIELEGKREISGIILNTNYRTEFIV
;
A
#
# COMPACT_ATOMS: atom_id res chain seq x y z
N MET A 1 62.69 1.02 -25.85
CA MET A 1 61.49 0.48 -26.52
C MET A 1 61.00 -0.79 -25.81
N VAL A 2 60.87 -0.74 -24.47
CA VAL A 2 60.47 -1.88 -23.61
C VAL A 2 59.59 -1.38 -22.43
N LEU A 3 59.77 -0.12 -22.01
CA LEU A 3 58.93 0.53 -21.00
C LEU A 3 57.51 0.86 -21.50
N ASP A 4 57.35 1.22 -22.78
CA ASP A 4 56.04 1.56 -23.35
C ASP A 4 55.12 0.32 -23.46
N ASP A 5 55.68 -0.85 -23.82
CA ASP A 5 54.93 -2.11 -23.93
C ASP A 5 54.45 -2.66 -22.57
N ILE A 6 55.20 -2.41 -21.49
CA ILE A 6 54.82 -2.83 -20.12
C ILE A 6 53.69 -1.94 -19.59
N GLN A 7 53.71 -0.64 -19.89
CA GLN A 7 52.61 0.26 -19.53
C GLN A 7 51.33 -0.07 -20.30
N GLN A 8 51.41 -0.42 -21.59
CA GLN A 8 50.25 -0.81 -22.39
C GLN A 8 49.61 -2.13 -21.91
N LYS A 9 50.40 -3.17 -21.62
CA LYS A 9 49.86 -4.44 -21.11
C LYS A 9 49.23 -4.34 -19.73
N SER A 10 49.78 -3.49 -18.84
CA SER A 10 49.17 -3.26 -17.53
C SER A 10 47.83 -2.52 -17.62
N GLN A 11 47.64 -1.65 -18.62
CA GLN A 11 46.35 -0.96 -18.79
C GLN A 11 45.25 -1.85 -19.40
N GLU A 12 45.61 -2.87 -20.18
CA GLU A 12 44.64 -3.83 -20.74
C GLU A 12 44.13 -4.82 -19.69
N GLU A 13 45.01 -5.34 -18.82
CA GLU A 13 44.61 -6.24 -17.71
C GLU A 13 43.72 -5.52 -16.66
N TYR A 14 44.03 -4.25 -16.34
CA TYR A 14 43.23 -3.48 -15.38
C TYR A 14 41.88 -3.03 -15.93
N LYS A 15 41.75 -2.81 -17.25
CA LYS A 15 40.46 -2.52 -17.89
C LYS A 15 39.53 -3.73 -17.87
N GLY A 16 40.06 -4.93 -18.13
CA GLY A 16 39.29 -6.17 -18.04
C GLY A 16 38.72 -6.41 -16.64
N GLY A 17 39.51 -6.19 -15.58
CA GLY A 17 39.03 -6.35 -14.20
C GLY A 17 38.01 -5.29 -13.76
N LEU A 18 38.13 -4.04 -14.22
CA LEU A 18 37.15 -2.99 -13.92
C LEU A 18 35.82 -3.22 -14.63
N ASP A 19 35.84 -3.63 -15.90
CA ASP A 19 34.64 -3.94 -16.68
C ASP A 19 33.89 -5.14 -16.08
N GLU A 20 34.61 -6.16 -15.59
CA GLU A 20 34.01 -7.28 -14.86
C GLU A 20 33.39 -6.84 -13.52
N ILE A 21 34.07 -6.00 -12.73
CA ILE A 21 33.52 -5.48 -11.46
C ILE A 21 32.27 -4.62 -11.71
N LEU A 22 32.28 -3.80 -12.75
CA LEU A 22 31.12 -3.01 -13.17
C LEU A 22 29.95 -3.91 -13.59
N GLN A 23 30.21 -4.93 -14.41
CA GLN A 23 29.19 -5.92 -14.79
C GLN A 23 28.61 -6.67 -13.58
N PHE A 24 29.44 -7.07 -12.61
CA PHE A 24 28.95 -7.69 -11.37
C PHE A 24 28.12 -6.72 -10.52
N GLY A 25 28.53 -5.45 -10.45
CA GLY A 25 27.76 -4.39 -9.81
C GLY A 25 26.38 -4.20 -10.45
N ASP A 26 26.33 -4.19 -11.77
CA ASP A 26 25.10 -4.03 -12.56
C ASP A 26 24.15 -5.23 -12.36
N ILE A 27 24.68 -6.47 -12.40
CA ILE A 27 23.89 -7.69 -12.15
C ILE A 27 23.30 -7.68 -10.74
N LEU A 28 24.07 -7.26 -9.74
CA LEU A 28 23.61 -7.17 -8.36
C LEU A 28 22.52 -6.10 -8.19
N ALA A 29 22.68 -4.95 -8.84
CA ALA A 29 21.71 -3.85 -8.81
C ALA A 29 20.39 -4.25 -9.49
N GLU A 30 20.46 -4.95 -10.63
CA GLU A 30 19.28 -5.45 -11.34
C GLU A 30 18.52 -6.50 -10.53
N ALA A 31 19.22 -7.50 -9.99
CA ALA A 31 18.61 -8.52 -9.14
C ALA A 31 17.95 -7.92 -7.88
N ARG A 32 18.58 -6.90 -7.29
CA ARG A 32 18.03 -6.15 -6.16
C ARG A 32 16.77 -5.37 -6.55
N ARG A 33 16.79 -4.68 -7.69
CA ARG A 33 15.62 -3.96 -8.22
C ARG A 33 14.46 -4.92 -8.47
N GLU A 34 14.70 -6.07 -9.10
CA GLU A 34 13.67 -7.09 -9.28
C GLU A 34 13.09 -7.58 -7.95
N HIS A 35 13.94 -7.79 -6.94
CA HIS A 35 13.51 -8.22 -5.63
C HIS A 35 12.59 -7.17 -4.97
N LEU A 36 12.97 -5.89 -5.01
CA LEU A 36 12.15 -4.78 -4.51
C LEU A 36 10.83 -4.65 -5.28
N MET A 37 10.83 -4.85 -6.60
CA MET A 37 9.61 -4.88 -7.39
C MET A 37 8.67 -6.03 -6.98
N LYS A 38 9.22 -7.20 -6.67
CA LYS A 38 8.43 -8.35 -6.16
C LYS A 38 7.84 -8.03 -4.78
N ILE A 39 8.63 -7.46 -3.86
CA ILE A 39 8.14 -6.99 -2.55
C ILE A 39 7.00 -5.97 -2.75
N ALA A 40 7.21 -4.95 -3.58
CA ALA A 40 6.23 -3.90 -3.84
C ALA A 40 4.90 -4.46 -4.35
N LYS A 41 4.93 -5.35 -5.34
CA LYS A 41 3.72 -5.99 -5.89
C LYS A 41 2.94 -6.78 -4.84
N ILE A 42 3.65 -7.51 -3.97
CA ILE A 42 3.02 -8.29 -2.89
C ILE A 42 2.46 -7.37 -1.80
N LEU A 43 3.24 -6.35 -1.39
CA LEU A 43 2.82 -5.35 -0.42
C LEU A 43 1.54 -4.64 -0.86
N LEU A 44 1.47 -4.25 -2.13
CA LEU A 44 0.29 -3.62 -2.73
C LEU A 44 -0.97 -4.47 -2.55
N GLN A 45 -0.89 -5.75 -2.92
CA GLN A 45 -2.02 -6.68 -2.80
C GLN A 45 -2.41 -6.89 -1.33
N ALA A 46 -1.42 -7.06 -0.44
CA ALA A 46 -1.66 -7.23 0.98
C ALA A 46 -2.36 -6.00 1.60
N VAL A 47 -1.87 -4.79 1.32
CA VAL A 47 -2.44 -3.56 1.86
C VAL A 47 -3.84 -3.30 1.28
N ALA A 48 -4.02 -3.44 -0.03
CA ALA A 48 -5.33 -3.26 -0.66
C ALA A 48 -6.40 -4.14 -0.01
N MET A 49 -6.13 -5.44 0.12
CA MET A 49 -7.12 -6.39 0.67
C MET A 49 -7.32 -6.23 2.18
N ARG A 50 -6.25 -6.09 2.97
CA ARG A 50 -6.32 -6.12 4.44
C ARG A 50 -6.70 -4.77 5.06
N ILE A 51 -6.27 -3.66 4.48
CA ILE A 51 -6.49 -2.31 5.03
C ILE A 51 -7.73 -1.65 4.39
N PHE A 52 -7.95 -1.86 3.09
CA PHE A 52 -8.98 -1.15 2.33
C PHE A 52 -10.20 -1.98 1.94
N ASP A 53 -10.21 -3.30 2.19
CA ASP A 53 -11.15 -4.25 1.56
C ASP A 53 -11.23 -4.02 0.02
N GLY A 54 -10.05 -3.93 -0.58
CA GLY A 54 -9.86 -3.55 -1.96
C GLY A 54 -9.33 -4.67 -2.85
N GLU A 55 -9.51 -4.46 -4.15
CA GLU A 55 -9.06 -5.31 -5.24
C GLU A 55 -8.33 -4.43 -6.26
N ILE A 56 -7.13 -4.86 -6.67
CA ILE A 56 -6.35 -4.19 -7.72
C ILE A 56 -6.67 -4.88 -9.05
N TRP A 57 -7.04 -4.10 -10.05
CA TRP A 57 -7.37 -4.62 -11.39
C TRP A 57 -6.25 -4.39 -12.37
N GLU A 58 -5.57 -3.25 -12.26
CA GLU A 58 -4.53 -2.83 -13.20
C GLU A 58 -3.26 -2.42 -12.46
N LEU A 59 -2.12 -2.82 -13.04
CA LEU A 59 -0.80 -2.40 -12.62
C LEU A 59 -0.06 -1.86 -13.85
N TYR A 60 0.32 -0.59 -13.82
CA TYR A 60 1.08 0.05 -14.87
C TYR A 60 2.49 0.39 -14.37
N ILE A 61 3.50 -0.12 -15.07
CA ILE A 61 4.92 0.07 -14.73
C ILE A 61 5.58 0.76 -15.91
N PRO A 62 5.74 2.10 -15.91
CA PRO A 62 6.49 2.76 -16.95
C PRO A 62 7.97 2.37 -16.87
N LEU A 63 8.57 2.13 -18.04
CA LEU A 63 10.01 2.00 -18.18
C LEU A 63 10.64 3.40 -18.03
N ASN A 64 11.30 3.65 -16.90
CA ASN A 64 12.12 4.83 -16.72
C ASN A 64 13.57 4.42 -16.47
N GLU A 65 14.34 4.37 -17.54
CA GLU A 65 15.77 4.03 -17.51
C GLU A 65 16.63 5.24 -17.10
N LYS A 66 16.12 6.47 -17.21
CA LYS A 66 16.90 7.70 -17.01
C LYS A 66 17.11 8.08 -15.55
N THR A 67 16.11 7.85 -14.69
CA THR A 67 16.16 8.33 -13.30
C THR A 67 16.60 7.25 -12.30
N GLY A 68 16.74 6.00 -12.74
CA GLY A 68 16.94 4.85 -11.85
C GLY A 68 15.72 4.55 -10.95
N GLU A 69 14.63 5.30 -11.10
CA GLU A 69 13.41 5.14 -10.32
C GLU A 69 12.42 4.26 -11.04
N THR A 70 11.83 3.30 -10.32
CA THR A 70 10.72 2.50 -10.83
C THR A 70 9.43 3.01 -10.21
N TYR A 71 8.46 3.30 -11.06
CA TYR A 71 7.12 3.63 -10.61
C TYR A 71 6.16 2.47 -10.92
N ILE A 72 5.24 2.20 -10.01
CA ILE A 72 4.16 1.23 -10.20
C ILE A 72 2.87 1.96 -9.86
N TYR A 73 2.07 2.27 -10.87
CA TYR A 73 0.75 2.84 -10.71
C TYR A 73 -0.27 1.71 -10.62
N LEU A 74 -1.33 1.92 -9.85
CA LEU A 74 -2.41 0.96 -9.73
C LEU A 74 -3.77 1.64 -9.76
N GLU A 75 -4.72 0.89 -10.29
CA GLU A 75 -6.14 1.19 -10.24
C GLU A 75 -6.92 -0.06 -9.83
N GLY A 76 -8.05 0.18 -9.17
CA GLY A 76 -8.91 -0.86 -8.65
C GLY A 76 -10.09 -0.28 -7.90
N ILE A 77 -10.63 -1.07 -6.98
CA ILE A 77 -11.75 -0.66 -6.15
C ILE A 77 -11.51 -0.99 -4.68
N ALA A 78 -12.17 -0.24 -3.81
CA ALA A 78 -12.24 -0.52 -2.37
C ALA A 78 -13.68 -0.44 -1.89
N ARG A 79 -14.03 -1.19 -0.84
CA ARG A 79 -15.39 -1.24 -0.30
C ARG A 79 -15.48 -0.54 1.05
N SER A 80 -16.62 0.08 1.36
CA SER A 80 -16.88 0.59 2.71
C SER A 80 -16.75 -0.53 3.75
N GLN A 81 -16.30 -0.22 4.96
CA GLN A 81 -16.37 -1.16 6.09
C GLN A 81 -17.78 -1.25 6.66
N MET A 82 -18.53 -0.15 6.63
CA MET A 82 -19.92 -0.14 7.07
C MET A 82 -20.86 -0.62 5.93
N PRO A 83 -21.72 -1.62 6.20
CA PRO A 83 -22.78 -2.00 5.28
C PRO A 83 -23.89 -0.95 5.24
N ILE A 84 -24.55 -0.85 4.08
CA ILE A 84 -25.75 -0.05 3.88
C ILE A 84 -26.96 -0.96 4.06
N PHE A 85 -27.82 -0.66 5.03
CA PHE A 85 -29.09 -1.37 5.21
C PHE A 85 -30.22 -0.61 4.52
N ARG A 86 -30.90 -1.24 3.56
CA ARG A 86 -32.14 -0.71 2.98
C ARG A 86 -33.33 -1.53 3.45
N GLU A 87 -34.51 -0.91 3.52
CA GLU A 87 -35.70 -1.61 4.02
C GLU A 87 -36.01 -2.89 3.21
N LYS A 88 -35.83 -4.02 3.90
CA LYS A 88 -36.46 -5.34 3.70
C LYS A 88 -35.91 -6.34 2.67
N SER A 89 -34.79 -6.13 1.97
CA SER A 89 -34.33 -7.22 1.06
C SER A 89 -32.86 -7.33 0.66
N TYR A 90 -32.02 -6.32 0.85
CA TYR A 90 -30.60 -6.42 0.49
C TYR A 90 -29.71 -5.56 1.37
N ILE A 91 -28.45 -5.98 1.44
CA ILE A 91 -27.39 -5.26 2.15
C ILE A 91 -26.42 -4.74 1.09
N GLY A 92 -26.06 -3.47 1.17
CA GLY A 92 -25.16 -2.80 0.25
C GLY A 92 -23.77 -2.54 0.82
N ARG A 93 -22.80 -2.31 -0.05
CA ARG A 93 -21.51 -1.68 0.27
C ARG A 93 -21.28 -0.53 -0.70
N VAL A 94 -20.69 0.57 -0.23
CA VAL A 94 -20.21 1.61 -1.15
C VAL A 94 -18.92 1.11 -1.78
N VAL A 95 -18.87 1.09 -3.11
CA VAL A 95 -17.66 0.82 -3.88
C VAL A 95 -17.02 2.15 -4.24
N TYR A 96 -15.75 2.30 -3.92
CA TYR A 96 -14.93 3.46 -4.17
C TYR A 96 -13.88 3.17 -5.22
N ASP A 97 -13.49 4.22 -5.93
CA ASP A 97 -12.26 4.24 -6.71
C ASP A 97 -11.07 4.00 -5.78
N PHE A 98 -10.13 3.15 -6.19
CA PHE A 98 -8.93 2.86 -5.42
C PHE A 98 -7.71 3.02 -6.32
N ARG A 99 -6.81 3.90 -5.91
CA ARG A 99 -5.63 4.26 -6.70
C ARG A 99 -4.41 4.34 -5.82
N GLY A 100 -3.27 4.27 -6.46
CA GLY A 100 -2.02 4.52 -5.76
C GLY A 100 -0.80 4.44 -6.65
N ILE A 101 0.33 4.70 -6.02
CA ILE A 101 1.64 4.68 -6.64
C ILE A 101 2.64 4.05 -5.68
N VAL A 102 3.52 3.21 -6.22
CA VAL A 102 4.77 2.83 -5.57
C VAL A 102 5.91 3.46 -6.34
N SER A 103 6.83 4.08 -5.64
CA SER A 103 8.13 4.47 -6.20
C SER A 103 9.23 3.68 -5.51
N ILE A 104 10.15 3.16 -6.31
CA ILE A 104 11.34 2.45 -5.86
C ILE A 104 12.53 3.23 -6.38
N LYS A 105 13.37 3.71 -5.46
CA LYS A 105 14.63 4.36 -5.77
C LYS A 105 15.69 3.82 -4.83
N ASP A 106 16.81 3.35 -5.40
CA ASP A 106 17.87 2.70 -4.65
C ASP A 106 17.29 1.53 -3.84
N ASP A 107 17.28 1.65 -2.50
CA ASP A 107 16.74 0.68 -1.54
C ASP A 107 15.52 1.18 -0.78
N LYS A 108 14.91 2.25 -1.29
CA LYS A 108 13.76 2.89 -0.68
C LYS A 108 12.51 2.57 -1.49
N LEU A 109 11.50 2.10 -0.78
CA LEU A 109 10.15 1.91 -1.27
C LEU A 109 9.27 2.99 -0.64
N LYS A 110 8.61 3.77 -1.48
CA LYS A 110 7.54 4.67 -1.06
C LYS A 110 6.23 4.26 -1.71
N LEU A 111 5.20 4.11 -0.90
CA LEU A 111 3.87 3.66 -1.30
C LEU A 111 2.85 4.71 -0.87
N GLU A 112 1.96 5.09 -1.78
CA GLU A 112 0.82 5.96 -1.49
C GLU A 112 -0.44 5.29 -2.05
N LEU A 113 -1.42 4.97 -1.19
CA LEU A 113 -2.72 4.42 -1.61
C LEU A 113 -3.85 5.26 -1.07
N ILE A 114 -4.86 5.49 -1.90
CA ILE A 114 -5.99 6.34 -1.57
C ILE A 114 -7.28 5.64 -1.98
N ARG A 115 -8.24 5.63 -1.06
CA ARG A 115 -9.64 5.43 -1.39
C ARG A 115 -10.21 6.75 -1.89
N GLY A 116 -10.50 6.79 -3.17
CA GLY A 116 -11.00 7.95 -3.90
C GLY A 116 -12.51 8.15 -3.73
N ARG A 117 -13.15 8.60 -4.81
CA ARG A 117 -14.59 8.91 -4.82
C ARG A 117 -15.44 7.63 -4.78
N ALA A 118 -16.63 7.74 -4.21
CA ALA A 118 -17.66 6.71 -4.35
C ALA A 118 -18.05 6.57 -5.85
N LEU A 119 -18.16 5.32 -6.31
CA LEU A 119 -18.51 4.98 -7.69
C LEU A 119 -19.92 4.43 -7.80
N ARG A 120 -20.27 3.45 -6.95
CA ARG A 120 -21.55 2.74 -6.99
C ARG A 120 -21.84 2.01 -5.67
N GLU A 121 -23.06 1.51 -5.56
CA GLU A 121 -23.45 0.54 -4.53
C GLU A 121 -23.29 -0.89 -5.08
N GLU A 122 -22.65 -1.77 -4.31
CA GLU A 122 -22.64 -3.22 -4.54
C GLU A 122 -23.65 -3.87 -3.62
N THR A 123 -24.61 -4.60 -4.18
CA THR A 123 -25.75 -5.18 -3.45
C THR A 123 -25.60 -6.67 -3.27
N TYR A 124 -25.92 -7.16 -2.08
CA TYR A 124 -25.89 -8.57 -1.72
C TYR A 124 -27.28 -9.08 -1.36
N SER A 125 -27.57 -10.33 -1.72
CA SER A 125 -28.84 -10.99 -1.42
C SER A 125 -29.11 -11.19 0.07
N ASN A 126 -28.04 -11.34 0.87
CA ASN A 126 -28.10 -11.43 2.32
C ASN A 126 -26.73 -11.11 2.96
N ARG A 127 -26.71 -11.04 4.29
CA ARG A 127 -25.51 -10.73 5.10
C ARG A 127 -24.43 -11.78 4.96
N GLU A 128 -24.81 -13.05 4.95
CA GLU A 128 -23.89 -14.18 4.87
C GLU A 128 -23.06 -14.13 3.57
N LYS A 129 -23.71 -13.81 2.44
CA LYS A 129 -23.02 -13.68 1.15
C LYS A 129 -22.03 -12.52 1.16
N MET A 130 -22.40 -11.37 1.73
CA MET A 130 -21.51 -10.23 1.88
C MET A 130 -20.28 -10.56 2.75
N GLU A 131 -20.51 -11.16 3.93
CA GLU A 131 -19.44 -11.54 4.85
C GLU A 131 -18.53 -12.62 4.27
N LYS A 132 -19.08 -13.57 3.49
CA LYS A 132 -18.31 -14.59 2.78
C LYS A 132 -17.39 -13.98 1.72
N ASP A 133 -17.90 -13.03 0.93
CA ASP A 133 -17.10 -12.38 -0.11
C ASP A 133 -16.00 -11.52 0.50
N GLU A 134 -16.29 -10.81 1.61
CA GLU A 134 -15.26 -10.11 2.42
C GLU A 134 -14.22 -11.10 2.96
N TYR A 135 -14.65 -12.22 3.54
CA TYR A 135 -13.76 -13.24 4.08
C TYR A 135 -12.81 -13.82 3.03
N GLU A 136 -13.27 -14.14 1.83
CA GLU A 136 -12.38 -14.68 0.78
C GLU A 136 -11.34 -13.65 0.31
N ARG A 137 -11.70 -12.36 0.25
CA ARG A 137 -10.72 -11.28 -0.01
C ARG A 137 -9.71 -11.18 1.12
N GLN A 138 -10.16 -11.17 2.38
CA GLN A 138 -9.30 -11.10 3.55
C GLN A 138 -8.33 -12.29 3.65
N LYS A 139 -8.82 -13.50 3.35
CA LYS A 139 -8.01 -14.72 3.27
C LYS A 139 -6.96 -14.66 2.17
N THR A 140 -7.31 -14.10 1.01
CA THR A 140 -6.35 -13.85 -0.07
C THR A 140 -5.30 -12.84 0.35
N GLY A 141 -5.71 -11.75 1.02
CA GLY A 141 -4.81 -10.76 1.61
C GLY A 141 -3.83 -11.37 2.62
N LEU A 142 -4.30 -12.29 3.46
CA LEU A 142 -3.46 -13.01 4.41
C LEU A 142 -2.42 -13.91 3.72
N SER A 143 -2.80 -14.53 2.60
CA SER A 143 -1.85 -15.28 1.75
C SER A 143 -0.74 -14.36 1.22
N TYR A 144 -1.08 -13.15 0.78
CA TYR A 144 -0.07 -12.16 0.39
C TYR A 144 0.82 -11.71 1.55
N LEU A 145 0.26 -11.49 2.75
CA LEU A 145 1.08 -11.21 3.95
C LEU A 145 2.04 -12.35 4.29
N GLY A 146 1.62 -13.60 4.10
CA GLY A 146 2.47 -14.78 4.30
C GLY A 146 3.55 -14.94 3.22
N LYS A 147 3.32 -14.45 2.00
CA LYS A 147 4.39 -14.33 0.98
C LYS A 147 5.35 -13.20 1.34
N LEU A 148 4.80 -12.06 1.79
CA LEU A 148 5.57 -10.90 2.20
C LEU A 148 6.48 -11.23 3.37
N SER A 149 6.03 -11.97 4.38
CA SER A 149 6.86 -12.31 5.55
C SER A 149 8.10 -13.13 5.22
N LYS A 150 8.07 -13.93 4.15
CA LYS A 150 9.22 -14.69 3.66
C LYS A 150 10.27 -13.83 2.95
N MET A 151 9.86 -12.67 2.44
CA MET A 151 10.73 -11.74 1.71
C MET A 151 11.17 -10.58 2.62
N ASP A 152 10.24 -10.05 3.40
CA ASP A 152 10.41 -8.96 4.31
C ASP A 152 9.44 -9.08 5.51
N GLU A 153 9.96 -9.61 6.62
CA GLU A 153 9.20 -9.80 7.86
C GLU A 153 8.72 -8.47 8.47
N MET A 154 9.50 -7.40 8.31
CA MET A 154 9.22 -6.06 8.86
C MET A 154 7.91 -5.50 8.29
N LEU A 155 7.80 -5.49 6.96
CA LEU A 155 6.60 -5.02 6.27
C LEU A 155 5.38 -5.88 6.61
N SER A 156 5.53 -7.21 6.60
CA SER A 156 4.41 -8.11 6.92
C SER A 156 3.86 -7.88 8.33
N ARG A 157 4.74 -7.80 9.34
CA ARG A 157 4.35 -7.52 10.73
C ARG A 157 3.73 -6.14 10.88
N ALA A 158 4.27 -5.13 10.21
CA ALA A 158 3.74 -3.77 10.27
C ALA A 158 2.31 -3.68 9.73
N ILE A 159 2.02 -4.29 8.57
CA ILE A 159 0.66 -4.30 8.01
C ILE A 159 -0.31 -5.09 8.91
N GLN A 160 0.11 -6.25 9.42
CA GLN A 160 -0.70 -7.02 10.36
C GLN A 160 -0.98 -6.23 11.66
N HIS A 161 0.01 -5.49 12.16
CA HIS A 161 -0.16 -4.62 13.32
C HIS A 161 -1.16 -3.49 13.05
N LEU A 162 -1.00 -2.78 11.92
CA LEU A 162 -1.89 -1.70 11.51
C LEU A 162 -3.33 -2.16 11.36
N GLU A 163 -3.55 -3.31 10.73
CA GLU A 163 -4.88 -3.89 10.57
C GLU A 163 -5.58 -4.10 11.92
N GLY A 164 -4.87 -4.65 12.91
CA GLY A 164 -5.41 -4.83 14.25
C GLY A 164 -5.75 -3.49 14.95
N LYS A 165 -5.08 -2.39 14.58
CA LYS A 165 -5.34 -1.06 15.16
C LYS A 165 -6.47 -0.30 14.45
N LEU A 166 -6.71 -0.55 13.17
CA LEU A 166 -7.73 0.14 12.37
C LEU A 166 -9.12 0.09 13.03
N TYR A 167 -9.57 -1.12 13.40
CA TYR A 167 -10.88 -1.34 14.01
C TYR A 167 -10.98 -0.66 15.38
N VAL A 168 -9.95 -0.81 16.21
CA VAL A 168 -9.92 -0.26 17.58
C VAL A 168 -9.95 1.27 17.60
N LYS A 169 -9.38 1.92 16.59
CA LYS A 169 -9.26 3.38 16.54
C LYS A 169 -10.35 4.06 15.72
N GLY A 170 -11.19 3.29 15.03
CA GLY A 170 -12.27 3.83 14.21
C GLY A 170 -11.76 4.79 13.14
N VAL A 171 -10.65 4.43 12.47
CA VAL A 171 -10.13 5.20 11.33
C VAL A 171 -11.19 5.23 10.25
N GLY A 172 -11.60 6.44 9.87
CA GLY A 172 -12.77 6.67 9.03
C GLY A 172 -12.62 6.11 7.61
N GLU A 173 -13.70 6.19 6.82
CA GLU A 173 -13.81 5.47 5.55
C GLU A 173 -13.04 6.12 4.40
N ARG A 174 -12.85 7.45 4.38
CA ARG A 174 -12.02 8.10 3.34
C ARG A 174 -10.54 7.91 3.66
N LYS A 175 -10.04 6.70 3.39
CA LYS A 175 -8.72 6.24 3.83
C LYS A 175 -7.61 6.63 2.86
N ARG A 176 -6.47 7.00 3.43
CA ARG A 176 -5.18 7.17 2.75
C ARG A 176 -4.09 6.51 3.57
N ILE A 177 -3.18 5.82 2.90
CA ILE A 177 -1.95 5.32 3.51
C ILE A 177 -0.75 5.87 2.74
N ASP A 178 0.22 6.38 3.46
CA ASP A 178 1.54 6.71 2.96
C ASP A 178 2.56 5.86 3.73
N LEU A 179 3.42 5.14 3.01
CA LEU A 179 4.44 4.28 3.59
C LEU A 179 5.79 4.61 2.97
N GLU A 180 6.81 4.73 3.80
CA GLU A 180 8.20 4.87 3.42
C GLU A 180 9.01 3.78 4.12
N TYR A 181 9.74 3.00 3.36
CA TYR A 181 10.54 1.89 3.87
C TYR A 181 11.91 1.86 3.21
N ASN A 182 12.95 1.81 4.02
CA ASN A 182 14.32 1.61 3.56
C ASN A 182 14.75 0.18 3.91
N VAL A 183 14.88 -0.67 2.88
CA VAL A 183 15.15 -2.11 3.04
C VAL A 183 16.53 -2.37 3.62
N LEU A 184 17.51 -1.51 3.32
CA LEU A 184 18.87 -1.62 3.84
C LEU A 184 18.93 -1.39 5.35
N THR A 185 18.24 -0.35 5.82
CA THR A 185 18.30 0.08 7.22
C THR A 185 17.20 -0.54 8.08
N GLY A 186 16.16 -1.12 7.45
CA GLY A 186 14.97 -1.60 8.14
C GLY A 186 14.10 -0.49 8.75
N ASN A 187 14.37 0.78 8.42
CA ASN A 187 13.57 1.92 8.90
C ASN A 187 12.27 1.98 8.11
N LEU A 188 11.16 1.90 8.84
CA LEU A 188 9.80 1.96 8.31
C LEU A 188 9.06 3.15 8.93
N LYS A 189 8.31 3.88 8.10
CA LYS A 189 7.31 4.85 8.53
C LYS A 189 6.03 4.62 7.73
N ILE A 190 4.90 4.59 8.42
CA ILE A 190 3.57 4.50 7.82
C ILE A 190 2.68 5.56 8.46
N ASP A 191 1.96 6.32 7.65
CA ASP A 191 0.87 7.19 8.08
C ASP A 191 -0.42 6.70 7.43
N LEU A 192 -1.41 6.34 8.24
CA LEU A 192 -2.69 5.80 7.80
C LEU A 192 -3.81 6.66 8.38
N CYS A 193 -4.41 7.49 7.53
CA CYS A 193 -5.47 8.42 7.89
C CYS A 193 -6.81 7.98 7.32
N GLY A 194 -7.89 8.33 8.02
CA GLY A 194 -9.25 8.18 7.54
C GLY A 194 -10.16 9.27 8.08
N ASP A 195 -10.93 9.89 7.18
CA ASP A 195 -11.92 10.89 7.57
C ASP A 195 -13.20 10.20 8.03
N ALA A 196 -13.71 10.62 9.20
CA ALA A 196 -15.02 10.18 9.67
C ALA A 196 -16.09 10.68 8.69
N ILE A 197 -16.96 9.77 8.26
CA ILE A 197 -18.18 10.13 7.54
C ILE A 197 -19.25 10.35 8.62
N ARG A 198 -19.82 11.54 8.69
CA ARG A 198 -20.99 11.78 9.55
C ARG A 198 -22.19 11.10 8.90
N GLU A 199 -22.82 10.16 9.60
CA GLU A 199 -24.18 9.75 9.26
C GLU A 199 -25.08 10.97 9.44
N VAL A 200 -25.73 11.43 8.36
CA VAL A 200 -26.79 12.42 8.49
C VAL A 200 -27.91 11.71 9.26
N PRO A 201 -28.34 12.23 10.44
CA PRO A 201 -29.42 11.63 11.20
C PRO A 201 -30.66 11.51 10.32
N GLU A 202 -31.36 10.39 10.45
CA GLU A 202 -32.62 10.02 9.80
C GLU A 202 -33.47 11.22 9.36
N ASP A 203 -33.35 11.61 8.09
CA ASP A 203 -34.38 12.42 7.44
C ASP A 203 -34.68 11.83 6.06
N THR A 204 -35.77 11.07 6.03
CA THR A 204 -36.65 10.81 4.90
C THR A 204 -36.03 10.36 3.57
N TYR A 205 -36.14 9.06 3.30
CA TYR A 205 -36.97 8.55 2.20
C TYR A 205 -37.13 9.45 0.95
N ARG A 206 -36.03 9.81 0.26
CA ARG A 206 -36.04 10.23 -1.16
C ARG A 206 -34.61 10.40 -1.69
N ASN A 207 -34.26 9.59 -2.70
CA ASN A 207 -33.09 9.79 -3.59
C ASN A 207 -31.67 9.84 -2.95
N THR A 208 -31.37 8.96 -2.00
CA THR A 208 -30.08 8.96 -1.28
C THR A 208 -28.89 8.34 -2.02
N LEU A 209 -28.93 8.07 -3.34
CA LEU A 209 -27.66 7.85 -4.06
C LEU A 209 -26.95 9.21 -4.25
N TYR A 210 -27.69 10.26 -4.63
CA TYR A 210 -27.12 11.60 -4.82
C TYR A 210 -26.74 12.27 -3.49
N SER A 211 -27.40 11.97 -2.36
CA SER A 211 -27.00 12.52 -1.05
C SER A 211 -25.92 11.70 -0.35
N LEU A 212 -25.91 10.35 -0.40
CA LEU A 212 -24.74 9.59 0.06
C LEU A 212 -23.50 9.84 -0.80
N ILE A 213 -23.64 10.39 -2.02
CA ILE A 213 -22.54 10.77 -2.92
C ILE A 213 -22.17 12.26 -2.80
N ASN A 214 -23.10 13.18 -2.46
CA ASN A 214 -22.86 14.65 -2.42
C ASN A 214 -23.10 15.33 -1.05
N ASP A 215 -23.52 14.59 -0.02
CA ASP A 215 -23.78 15.09 1.34
C ASP A 215 -22.65 14.69 2.32
N TYR A 216 -21.46 14.36 1.77
CA TYR A 216 -20.17 14.34 2.48
C TYR A 216 -19.69 15.75 2.85
N ARG A 217 -20.60 16.57 3.37
CA ARG A 217 -20.30 17.97 3.67
C ARG A 217 -19.67 18.01 5.06
N TYR A 218 -18.34 18.21 5.03
CA TYR A 218 -17.43 18.48 6.14
C TYR A 218 -16.97 17.22 6.89
N PRO A 219 -15.83 16.61 6.51
CA PRO A 219 -15.13 15.74 7.46
C PRO A 219 -14.83 16.58 8.70
N ILE A 220 -15.40 16.22 9.85
CA ILE A 220 -15.21 16.99 11.10
C ILE A 220 -13.92 16.54 11.79
N GLU A 221 -13.59 15.26 11.60
CA GLU A 221 -12.51 14.59 12.29
C GLU A 221 -11.79 13.65 11.32
N ARG A 222 -10.47 13.79 11.22
CA ARG A 222 -9.57 12.82 10.62
C ARG A 222 -8.81 12.12 11.73
N LYS A 223 -8.84 10.79 11.73
CA LYS A 223 -8.05 9.97 12.63
C LYS A 223 -6.92 9.35 11.85
N CYS A 224 -5.70 9.48 12.36
CA CYS A 224 -4.53 8.86 11.76
C CYS A 224 -3.80 7.96 12.75
N ILE A 225 -3.20 6.91 12.19
CA ILE A 225 -2.29 6.01 12.85
C ILE A 225 -0.92 6.23 12.21
N GLU A 226 0.03 6.70 13.02
CA GLU A 226 1.43 6.77 12.63
C GLU A 226 2.13 5.54 13.19
N LEU A 227 2.73 4.74 12.32
CA LEU A 227 3.53 3.59 12.71
C LEU A 227 4.96 3.79 12.25
N GLU A 228 5.87 3.83 13.22
CA GLU A 228 7.30 3.80 12.97
C GLU A 228 7.83 2.43 13.33
N GLY A 229 8.82 1.96 12.61
CA GLY A 229 9.49 0.76 13.05
C GLY A 229 10.92 0.65 12.58
N LYS A 230 11.66 -0.15 13.34
CA LYS A 230 13.09 -0.35 13.17
C LYS A 230 13.43 -1.81 13.36
N ARG A 231 14.43 -2.26 12.60
CA ARG A 231 15.06 -3.55 12.81
C ARG A 231 16.24 -3.37 13.75
N GLU A 232 16.20 -4.07 14.88
CA GLU A 232 17.28 -4.15 15.85
C GLU A 232 17.83 -5.58 15.91
N ILE A 233 18.98 -5.77 16.56
CA ILE A 233 19.59 -7.08 16.77
C ILE A 233 18.63 -8.01 17.55
N SER A 234 17.85 -7.43 18.46
CA SER A 234 16.85 -8.11 19.31
C SER A 234 15.54 -8.44 18.60
N GLY A 235 15.31 -7.93 17.39
CA GLY A 235 14.11 -8.16 16.61
C GLY A 235 13.52 -6.91 15.95
N ILE A 236 12.22 -6.93 15.70
CA ILE A 236 11.48 -5.83 15.07
C ILE A 236 10.75 -5.05 16.15
N ILE A 237 10.97 -3.74 16.18
CA ILE A 237 10.24 -2.81 17.04
C ILE A 237 9.26 -2.01 16.19
N LEU A 238 7.99 -2.01 16.59
CA LEU A 238 6.91 -1.22 15.99
C LEU A 238 6.35 -0.29 17.04
N ASN A 239 6.48 1.02 16.82
CA ASN A 239 5.92 2.07 17.65
C ASN A 239 4.72 2.67 16.94
N THR A 240 3.62 2.87 17.66
CA THR A 240 2.39 3.42 17.07
C THR A 240 1.94 4.63 17.86
N ASN A 241 1.75 5.73 17.14
CA ASN A 241 1.14 6.96 17.64
C ASN A 241 -0.21 7.18 16.98
N TYR A 242 -1.07 7.93 17.67
CA TYR A 242 -2.42 8.23 17.23
C TYR A 242 -2.61 9.74 17.24
N ARG A 243 -3.15 10.28 16.15
CA ARG A 243 -3.52 11.68 16.06
C ARG A 243 -4.96 11.82 15.57
N THR A 244 -5.63 12.83 16.11
CA THR A 244 -6.93 13.30 15.66
C THR A 244 -6.74 14.73 15.16
N GLU A 245 -7.17 14.98 13.93
CA GLU A 245 -7.17 16.30 13.30
C GLU A 245 -8.61 16.76 13.10
N PHE A 246 -8.93 17.97 13.56
CA PHE A 246 -10.21 18.61 13.26
C PHE A 246 -10.06 19.42 11.98
N ILE A 247 -10.87 19.10 10.97
CA ILE A 247 -10.83 19.79 9.68
C ILE A 247 -11.85 20.93 9.77
N VAL A 248 -11.34 22.17 9.80
CA VAL A 248 -12.12 23.42 9.87
C VAL A 248 -12.40 23.93 8.46
#